data_AF-A0A257JEK6-F1
#
_entry.id   AF-A0A257JEK6-F1
#
_cell.length_a   1.000
_cell.length_b   1.000
_cell.length_c   1.000
_cell.angle_alpha   90.00
_cell.angle_beta   90.00
_cell.angle_gamma   90.00
#
_symmetry.space_group_name_H-M   'P 1'
#
loop_
_entity.id
_entity.type
_entity.pdbx_description
1 polymer ?
#
loop_
_entity_poly.entity_id
_entity_poly.type
_entity_poly.pdbx_seq_one_letter_code
_entity_poly.pdbx_strand_id
1 'polypeptide(L)'
;MAIIAEAAKLGARNVTLPSPEFGVAQAGLGEGAGAYLAHDGTLLARWGNTWERPEPFLYDLQHHLLMGEPGELLTGWLGIAAAAFTVTGLILWWPTRRTFRLRALPPRMTRPAVVRHHRDIGVVLALPILLAGLTGAMMVLKPLGAAVFAPLSPSGEVAAWQAKPALPTNTVAPDWPKLLAAAHARFPDGETRMIVWPRAPGEPVTIRMRRPQEWHPNGRTTLNLAGDGTVLMARDAPAAPLAVR
;
A
#
# COMPACT_ATOMS: atom_id res chain seq x y z
N MET A 1 12.53 20.82 4.57
CA MET A 1 12.10 21.90 3.65
C MET A 1 12.66 21.75 2.25
N ALA A 2 13.97 21.59 2.06
CA ALA A 2 14.57 21.48 0.72
C ALA A 2 13.97 20.37 -0.16
N ILE A 3 13.75 19.17 0.41
CA ILE A 3 13.05 18.05 -0.25
C ILE A 3 11.68 18.46 -0.79
N ILE A 4 10.88 19.20 0.00
CA ILE A 4 9.53 19.60 -0.37
C ILE A 4 9.58 20.60 -1.54
N ALA A 5 10.50 21.56 -1.46
CA ALA A 5 10.69 22.56 -2.50
C ALA A 5 11.12 21.90 -3.83
N GLU A 6 12.08 20.96 -3.78
CA GLU A 6 12.54 20.28 -4.99
C GLU A 6 11.50 19.34 -5.56
N ALA A 7 10.83 18.54 -4.72
CA ALA A 7 9.71 17.69 -5.16
C ALA A 7 8.59 18.50 -5.84
N ALA A 8 8.26 19.69 -5.31
CA ALA A 8 7.28 20.57 -5.92
C ALA A 8 7.73 21.07 -7.31
N LYS A 9 9.02 21.44 -7.48
CA LYS A 9 9.56 21.84 -8.80
C LYS A 9 9.49 20.71 -9.82
N LEU A 10 9.67 19.46 -9.38
CA LEU A 10 9.57 18.27 -10.22
C LEU A 10 8.12 17.91 -10.59
N GLY A 11 7.12 18.59 -10.03
CA GLY A 11 5.71 18.28 -10.23
C GLY A 11 5.25 17.03 -9.48
N ALA A 12 5.86 16.74 -8.32
CA ALA A 12 5.51 15.55 -7.54
C ALA A 12 4.08 15.59 -7.03
N ARG A 13 3.36 14.48 -7.18
CA ARG A 13 2.03 14.26 -6.59
C ARG A 13 2.15 13.95 -5.10
N ASN A 14 3.24 13.27 -4.72
CA ASN A 14 3.56 12.96 -3.34
C ASN A 14 5.09 12.86 -3.14
N VAL A 15 5.53 13.02 -1.90
CA VAL A 15 6.90 12.74 -1.48
C VAL A 15 6.87 11.97 -0.17
N THR A 16 7.55 10.83 -0.15
CA THR A 16 7.87 10.09 1.07
C THR A 16 9.19 10.62 1.61
N LEU A 17 9.19 11.07 2.85
CA LEU A 17 10.36 11.63 3.51
C LEU A 17 11.34 10.51 3.92
N PRO A 18 12.64 10.81 4.06
CA PRO A 18 13.63 9.82 4.48
C PRO A 18 13.30 9.25 5.85
N SER A 19 13.69 8.01 6.12
CA SER A 19 13.60 7.36 7.43
C SER A 19 14.84 6.55 7.73
N PRO A 20 14.99 6.02 8.96
CA PRO A 20 16.09 5.12 9.29
C PRO A 20 16.18 3.89 8.36
N GLU A 21 15.05 3.42 7.85
CA GLU A 21 14.97 2.26 6.94
C GLU A 21 15.26 2.62 5.48
N PHE A 22 15.04 3.88 5.09
CA PHE A 22 15.28 4.36 3.73
C PHE A 22 15.75 5.82 3.74
N GLY A 23 17.06 6.01 3.65
CA GLY A 23 17.74 7.31 3.86
C GLY A 23 17.58 8.35 2.76
N VAL A 24 16.73 8.11 1.76
CA VAL A 24 16.46 9.08 0.68
C VAL A 24 14.96 9.36 0.60
N ALA A 25 14.61 10.59 0.20
CA ALA A 25 13.22 10.91 -0.09
C ALA A 25 12.83 10.35 -1.45
N GLN A 26 11.59 9.89 -1.57
CA GLN A 26 11.03 9.37 -2.81
C GLN A 26 9.87 10.24 -3.26
N ALA A 27 10.03 10.93 -4.38
CA ALA A 27 8.98 11.72 -5.01
C ALA A 27 8.27 10.89 -6.09
N GLY A 28 6.94 10.80 -6.01
CA GLY A 28 6.10 10.16 -7.02
C GLY A 28 5.58 11.19 -8.03
N LEU A 29 5.94 11.03 -9.30
CA LEU A 29 5.55 11.95 -10.38
C LEU A 29 4.28 11.49 -11.14
N GLY A 30 3.87 10.22 -10.95
CA GLY A 30 2.70 9.61 -11.58
C GLY A 30 3.09 8.62 -12.69
N GLU A 31 2.19 7.68 -13.02
CA GLU A 31 2.39 6.70 -14.11
C GLU A 31 3.72 5.95 -14.04
N GLY A 32 4.11 5.55 -12.82
CA GLY A 32 5.37 4.84 -12.57
C GLY A 32 6.61 5.73 -12.55
N ALA A 33 6.52 7.01 -12.93
CA ALA A 33 7.58 7.98 -12.86
C ALA A 33 7.86 8.44 -11.43
N GLY A 34 9.12 8.77 -11.15
CA GLY A 34 9.55 9.18 -9.82
C GLY A 34 10.96 9.74 -9.76
N ALA A 35 11.35 10.16 -8.56
CA ALA A 35 12.68 10.66 -8.28
C ALA A 35 13.12 10.31 -6.85
N TYR A 36 14.43 10.23 -6.65
CA TYR A 36 15.06 10.21 -5.33
C TYR A 36 15.74 11.54 -5.04
N LEU A 37 15.55 12.00 -3.81
CA LEU A 37 16.09 13.26 -3.31
C LEU A 37 16.90 13.01 -2.04
N ALA A 38 18.06 13.63 -1.93
CA ALA A 38 18.86 13.66 -0.71
C ALA A 38 18.22 14.56 0.35
N HIS A 39 18.75 14.54 1.58
CA HIS A 39 18.24 15.33 2.71
C HIS A 39 18.25 16.85 2.46
N ASP A 40 19.24 17.32 1.70
CA ASP A 40 19.42 18.71 1.29
C ASP A 40 18.59 19.09 0.06
N GLY A 41 17.78 18.16 -0.48
CA GLY A 41 16.98 18.36 -1.69
C GLY A 41 17.73 18.09 -2.99
N THR A 42 18.99 17.67 -2.96
CA THR A 42 19.75 17.32 -4.17
C THR A 42 19.07 16.15 -4.90
N LEU A 43 18.85 16.30 -6.21
CA LEU A 43 18.30 15.24 -7.06
C LEU A 43 19.33 14.13 -7.25
N LEU A 44 19.04 12.94 -6.73
CA LEU A 44 19.93 11.77 -6.82
C LEU A 44 19.63 10.93 -8.07
N ALA A 45 18.36 10.72 -8.37
CA ALA A 45 17.92 9.94 -9.52
C ALA A 45 16.52 10.39 -9.94
N ARG A 46 16.22 10.28 -11.25
CA ARG A 46 14.88 10.51 -11.80
C ARG A 46 14.64 9.47 -12.89
N TRP A 47 13.41 8.98 -12.95
CA TRP A 47 12.97 8.07 -14.00
C TRP A 47 11.61 8.49 -14.55
N GLY A 48 11.40 8.26 -15.84
CA GLY A 48 10.23 8.70 -16.59
C GLY A 48 9.05 7.72 -16.57
N ASN A 49 9.30 6.43 -16.32
CA ASN A 49 8.28 5.40 -16.30
C ASN A 49 8.78 4.14 -15.56
N THR A 50 7.89 3.17 -15.43
CA THR A 50 8.12 1.92 -14.70
C THR A 50 9.30 1.09 -15.24
N TRP A 51 9.61 1.14 -16.54
CA TRP A 51 10.61 0.26 -17.18
C TRP A 51 12.06 0.65 -16.91
N GLU A 52 12.30 1.90 -16.56
CA GLU A 52 13.64 2.42 -16.31
C GLU A 52 14.24 1.88 -15.01
N ARG A 53 13.44 1.20 -14.17
CA ARG A 53 13.87 0.70 -12.87
C ARG A 53 13.25 -0.64 -12.50
N PRO A 54 14.01 -1.56 -11.88
CA PRO A 54 13.51 -2.88 -11.54
C PRO A 54 12.42 -2.83 -10.46
N GLU A 55 12.47 -1.90 -9.51
CA GLU A 55 11.57 -1.88 -8.36
C GLU A 55 10.14 -1.47 -8.74
N PRO A 56 9.92 -0.36 -9.48
CA PRO A 56 8.60 -0.03 -10.03
C PRO A 56 8.10 -1.10 -11.00
N PHE A 57 8.98 -1.67 -11.84
CA PHE A 57 8.61 -2.73 -12.78
C PHE A 57 8.06 -3.97 -12.10
N LEU A 58 8.78 -4.51 -11.11
CA LEU A 58 8.32 -5.68 -10.38
C LEU A 58 7.03 -5.40 -9.61
N TYR A 59 6.89 -4.19 -9.06
CA TYR A 59 5.67 -3.77 -8.39
C TYR A 59 4.47 -3.76 -9.35
N ASP A 60 4.63 -3.14 -10.53
CA ASP A 60 3.58 -2.98 -11.52
C ASP A 60 3.21 -4.30 -12.20
N LEU A 61 4.20 -5.17 -12.46
CA LEU A 61 3.98 -6.53 -12.91
C LEU A 61 3.17 -7.33 -11.88
N GLN A 62 3.51 -7.23 -10.60
CA GLN A 62 2.84 -8.00 -9.54
C GLN A 62 1.44 -7.48 -9.21
N HIS A 63 1.23 -6.16 -9.20
CA HIS A 63 -0.04 -5.55 -8.78
C HIS A 63 -1.00 -5.32 -9.94
N HIS A 64 -0.48 -4.91 -11.10
CA HIS A 64 -1.28 -4.47 -12.24
C HIS A 64 -1.04 -5.31 -13.49
N LEU A 65 -0.19 -6.35 -13.45
CA LEU A 65 0.19 -7.19 -14.60
C LEU A 65 0.65 -6.36 -15.82
N LEU A 66 1.21 -5.16 -15.58
CA LEU A 66 1.57 -4.18 -16.62
C LEU A 66 0.38 -3.71 -17.49
N MET A 67 -0.85 -3.90 -17.02
CA MET A 67 -2.10 -3.54 -17.71
C MET A 67 -2.89 -2.45 -16.96
N GLY A 68 -2.37 -1.90 -15.87
CA GLY A 68 -3.06 -0.91 -15.04
C GLY A 68 -4.27 -1.50 -14.30
N GLU A 69 -5.36 -0.73 -14.21
CA GLU A 69 -6.57 -1.08 -13.45
C GLU A 69 -7.21 -2.43 -13.85
N PRO A 70 -7.35 -2.80 -15.14
CA PRO A 70 -7.81 -4.14 -15.52
C PRO A 70 -6.95 -5.28 -14.96
N GLY A 71 -5.62 -5.10 -14.95
CA GLY A 71 -4.71 -6.11 -14.41
C GLY A 71 -4.74 -6.18 -12.89
N GLU A 72 -5.03 -5.07 -12.20
CA GLU A 72 -5.32 -5.06 -10.76
C GLU A 72 -6.50 -5.98 -10.45
N LEU A 73 -7.65 -5.75 -11.11
CA LEU A 73 -8.86 -6.54 -10.93
C LEU A 73 -8.62 -8.02 -11.24
N LEU A 74 -7.91 -8.31 -12.34
CA LEU A 74 -7.54 -9.69 -12.69
C LEU A 74 -6.69 -10.34 -11.59
N THR A 75 -5.73 -9.62 -11.03
CA THR A 75 -4.88 -10.11 -9.93
C THR A 75 -5.72 -10.44 -8.70
N GLY A 76 -6.73 -9.64 -8.38
CA GLY A 76 -7.70 -9.93 -7.32
C GLY A 76 -8.44 -11.25 -7.53
N TRP A 77 -8.96 -11.48 -8.75
CA TRP A 77 -9.63 -12.75 -9.11
C TRP A 77 -8.68 -13.94 -9.12
N LEU A 78 -7.44 -13.77 -9.57
CA LEU A 78 -6.40 -14.80 -9.49
C LEU A 78 -6.10 -15.19 -8.04
N GLY A 79 -6.17 -14.25 -7.09
CA GLY A 79 -6.09 -14.54 -5.65
C GLY A 79 -7.20 -15.48 -5.17
N ILE A 80 -8.45 -15.26 -5.60
CA ILE A 80 -9.59 -16.15 -5.31
C ILE A 80 -9.38 -17.52 -5.95
N ALA A 81 -8.98 -17.56 -7.22
CA ALA A 81 -8.72 -18.82 -7.93
C ALA A 81 -7.59 -19.62 -7.26
N ALA A 82 -6.51 -18.95 -6.83
CA ALA A 82 -5.42 -19.57 -6.09
C ALA A 82 -5.90 -20.15 -4.75
N ALA A 83 -6.75 -19.44 -4.01
CA ALA A 83 -7.34 -19.95 -2.78
C ALA A 83 -8.22 -21.18 -3.05
N ALA A 84 -9.10 -21.11 -4.07
CA ALA A 84 -9.94 -22.23 -4.46
C ALA A 84 -9.13 -23.47 -4.89
N PHE A 85 -8.09 -23.29 -5.72
CA PHE A 85 -7.19 -24.37 -6.12
C PHE A 85 -6.37 -24.94 -4.97
N THR A 86 -6.04 -24.13 -3.97
CA THR A 86 -5.35 -24.62 -2.78
C THR A 86 -6.28 -25.48 -1.93
N VAL A 87 -7.53 -25.06 -1.73
CA VAL A 87 -8.55 -25.87 -1.03
C VAL A 87 -8.80 -27.19 -1.77
N THR A 88 -9.02 -27.16 -3.08
CA THR A 88 -9.24 -28.39 -3.86
C THR A 88 -7.99 -29.27 -3.87
N GLY A 89 -6.79 -28.69 -3.95
CA GLY A 89 -5.52 -29.40 -3.83
C GLY A 89 -5.37 -30.12 -2.49
N LEU A 90 -5.76 -29.49 -1.38
CA LEU A 90 -5.77 -30.12 -0.05
C LEU A 90 -6.75 -31.29 0.03
N ILE A 91 -7.96 -31.12 -0.53
CA ILE A 91 -8.98 -32.18 -0.60
C ILE A 91 -8.44 -33.39 -1.39
N LEU A 92 -7.83 -33.15 -2.55
CA LEU A 92 -7.26 -34.20 -3.40
C LEU A 92 -5.99 -34.84 -2.82
N TRP A 93 -5.21 -34.09 -2.05
CA TRP A 93 -4.02 -34.61 -1.37
C TRP A 93 -4.40 -35.56 -0.24
N TRP A 94 -5.48 -35.28 0.50
CA TRP A 94 -5.84 -35.97 1.74
C TRP A 94 -5.88 -37.51 1.66
N PRO A 95 -6.49 -38.16 0.63
CA PRO A 95 -6.47 -39.61 0.47
C PRO A 95 -5.06 -40.18 0.28
N THR A 96 -4.15 -39.38 -0.26
CA THR A 96 -2.79 -39.79 -0.63
C THR A 96 -1.73 -39.36 0.39
N ARG A 97 -2.12 -38.79 1.54
CA ARG A 97 -1.22 -38.24 2.57
C ARG A 97 -0.15 -39.22 3.05
N ARG A 98 -0.44 -40.53 3.05
CA ARG A 98 0.52 -41.59 3.44
C ARG A 98 1.73 -41.69 2.51
N THR A 99 1.64 -41.10 1.32
CA THR A 99 2.72 -41.11 0.30
C THR A 99 3.51 -39.80 0.26
N PHE A 100 3.27 -38.89 1.21
CA PHE A 100 3.93 -37.59 1.27
C PHE A 100 5.45 -37.74 1.42
N ARG A 101 6.20 -36.98 0.61
CA ARG A 101 7.65 -36.85 0.72
C ARG A 101 8.07 -35.41 0.46
N LEU A 102 8.55 -34.73 1.51
CA LEU A 102 9.12 -33.40 1.36
C LEU A 102 10.43 -33.45 0.57
N ARG A 103 10.49 -32.70 -0.54
CA ARG A 103 11.67 -32.54 -1.39
C ARG A 103 11.70 -31.11 -1.89
N ALA A 104 12.88 -30.52 -2.01
CA ALA A 104 13.04 -29.19 -2.59
C ALA A 104 12.79 -29.20 -4.12
N LEU A 105 13.15 -30.30 -4.79
CA LEU A 105 13.02 -30.47 -6.24
C LEU A 105 12.45 -31.85 -6.57
N PRO A 106 11.81 -32.01 -7.75
CA PRO A 106 11.41 -33.33 -8.22
C PRO A 106 12.66 -34.19 -8.46
N PRO A 107 12.62 -35.50 -8.14
CA PRO A 107 13.79 -36.39 -8.28
C PRO A 107 14.23 -36.59 -9.74
N ARG A 108 13.31 -36.38 -10.68
CA ARG A 108 13.49 -36.49 -12.13
C ARG A 108 12.52 -35.54 -12.80
N MET A 109 12.85 -35.03 -13.97
CA MET A 109 11.98 -34.16 -14.77
C MET A 109 10.99 -34.99 -15.62
N THR A 110 10.28 -35.93 -14.99
CA THR A 110 9.23 -36.72 -15.64
C THR A 110 7.86 -36.31 -15.11
N ARG A 111 6.82 -36.38 -15.95
CA ARG A 111 5.44 -35.98 -15.55
C ARG A 111 5.01 -36.55 -14.19
N PRO A 112 5.15 -37.87 -13.90
CA PRO A 112 4.72 -38.42 -12.61
C PRO A 112 5.54 -37.92 -11.42
N ALA A 113 6.84 -37.64 -11.62
CA ALA A 113 7.71 -37.12 -10.58
C ALA A 113 7.39 -35.65 -10.26
N VAL A 114 7.14 -34.83 -11.29
CA VAL A 114 6.73 -33.44 -11.15
C VAL A 114 5.35 -33.32 -10.48
N VAL A 115 4.36 -34.11 -10.91
CA VAL A 115 3.02 -34.09 -10.31
C VAL A 115 3.05 -34.50 -8.84
N ARG A 116 3.77 -35.56 -8.47
CA ARG A 116 3.94 -35.95 -7.06
C ARG A 116 4.63 -34.87 -6.24
N HIS A 117 5.66 -34.23 -6.80
CA HIS A 117 6.33 -33.13 -6.13
C HIS A 117 5.42 -31.90 -5.97
N HIS A 118 4.69 -31.49 -7.01
CA HIS A 118 3.70 -30.41 -6.94
C HIS A 118 2.64 -30.68 -5.86
N ARG A 119 2.15 -31.92 -5.79
CA ARG A 119 1.20 -32.37 -4.77
C ARG A 119 1.78 -32.23 -3.36
N ASP A 120 3.02 -32.64 -3.15
CA ASP A 120 3.66 -32.63 -1.83
C ASP A 120 4.14 -31.22 -1.42
N ILE A 121 4.70 -30.42 -2.32
CA ILE A 121 5.06 -29.03 -2.03
C ILE A 121 3.81 -28.14 -1.88
N GLY A 122 2.74 -28.47 -2.62
CA GLY A 122 1.46 -27.77 -2.54
C GLY A 122 0.85 -27.82 -1.15
N VAL A 123 0.88 -28.97 -0.45
CA VAL A 123 0.38 -29.04 0.94
C VAL A 123 1.27 -28.26 1.92
N VAL A 124 2.58 -28.18 1.68
CA VAL A 124 3.52 -27.41 2.52
C VAL A 124 3.27 -25.91 2.38
N LEU A 125 3.03 -25.45 1.14
CA LEU A 125 2.78 -24.05 0.82
C LEU A 125 1.30 -23.67 0.90
N ALA A 126 0.41 -24.61 1.22
CA ALA A 126 -1.03 -24.38 1.18
C ALA A 126 -1.46 -23.22 2.08
N LEU A 127 -0.99 -23.18 3.33
CA LEU A 127 -1.34 -22.10 4.23
C LEU A 127 -0.79 -20.74 3.74
N PRO A 128 0.50 -20.58 3.40
CA PRO A 128 1.01 -19.34 2.79
C PRO A 128 0.24 -18.90 1.54
N ILE A 129 -0.07 -19.83 0.62
CA ILE A 129 -0.80 -19.51 -0.62
C ILE A 129 -2.24 -19.10 -0.31
N LEU A 130 -2.93 -19.78 0.62
CA LEU A 130 -4.27 -19.41 1.05
C LEU A 130 -4.29 -18.00 1.64
N LEU A 131 -3.36 -17.71 2.57
CA LEU A 131 -3.28 -16.39 3.18
C LEU A 131 -2.98 -15.34 2.13
N ALA A 132 -1.93 -15.50 1.32
CA ALA A 132 -1.55 -14.53 0.30
C ALA A 132 -2.65 -14.30 -0.75
N GLY A 133 -3.29 -15.37 -1.23
CA GLY A 133 -4.36 -15.31 -2.22
C GLY A 133 -5.62 -14.63 -1.68
N LEU A 134 -6.06 -14.98 -0.47
CA LEU A 134 -7.22 -14.35 0.16
C LEU A 134 -6.95 -12.89 0.53
N THR A 135 -5.80 -12.57 1.13
CA THR A 135 -5.46 -11.19 1.48
C THR A 135 -5.31 -10.33 0.24
N GLY A 136 -4.63 -10.83 -0.80
CA GLY A 136 -4.49 -10.11 -2.07
C GLY A 136 -5.85 -9.86 -2.74
N ALA A 137 -6.72 -10.87 -2.76
CA ALA A 137 -8.09 -10.73 -3.26
C ALA A 137 -8.89 -9.69 -2.47
N MET A 138 -8.83 -9.70 -1.13
CA MET A 138 -9.54 -8.73 -0.30
C MET A 138 -9.02 -7.30 -0.45
N MET A 139 -7.72 -7.12 -0.71
CA MET A 139 -7.11 -5.80 -0.92
C MET A 139 -7.57 -5.16 -2.24
N VAL A 140 -7.65 -5.95 -3.31
CA VAL A 140 -8.09 -5.49 -4.63
C VAL A 140 -9.61 -5.38 -4.70
N LEU A 141 -10.31 -6.46 -4.34
CA LEU A 141 -11.76 -6.58 -4.45
C LEU A 141 -12.41 -6.01 -3.18
N LYS A 142 -12.52 -4.68 -3.13
CA LYS A 142 -13.09 -3.94 -1.98
C LYS A 142 -14.39 -4.52 -1.41
N PRO A 143 -15.38 -4.95 -2.24
CA PRO A 143 -16.60 -5.56 -1.70
C PRO A 143 -16.35 -6.84 -0.91
N LEU A 144 -15.38 -7.66 -1.33
CA LEU A 144 -15.00 -8.88 -0.62
C LEU A 144 -14.38 -8.54 0.73
N GLY A 145 -13.40 -7.63 0.77
CA GLY A 145 -12.79 -7.18 2.03
C GLY A 145 -13.82 -6.57 2.98
N ALA A 146 -14.69 -5.69 2.48
CA ALA A 146 -15.77 -5.09 3.26
C ALA A 146 -16.73 -6.14 3.84
N ALA A 147 -17.11 -7.15 3.06
CA ALA A 147 -17.99 -8.22 3.53
C ALA A 147 -17.33 -9.08 4.62
N VAL A 148 -16.05 -9.42 4.47
CA VAL A 148 -15.29 -10.22 5.44
C VAL A 148 -15.10 -9.48 6.76
N PHE A 149 -14.81 -8.18 6.72
CA PHE A 149 -14.55 -7.38 7.91
C PHE A 149 -15.79 -6.68 8.48
N ALA A 150 -16.94 -6.73 7.80
CA ALA A 150 -18.19 -6.11 8.27
C ALA A 150 -18.58 -6.47 9.72
N PRO A 151 -18.40 -7.71 10.22
CA PRO A 151 -18.73 -8.04 11.60
C PRO A 151 -17.85 -7.35 12.65
N LEU A 152 -16.71 -6.76 12.26
CA LEU A 152 -15.77 -6.17 13.20
C LEU A 152 -16.13 -4.74 13.63
N SER A 153 -17.01 -4.05 12.91
CA SER A 153 -17.36 -2.66 13.22
C SER A 153 -18.75 -2.27 12.67
N PRO A 154 -19.49 -1.39 13.36
CA PRO A 154 -20.73 -0.83 12.83
C PRO A 154 -20.49 -0.10 11.49
N SER A 155 -21.39 -0.31 10.53
CA SER A 155 -21.28 0.30 9.19
C SER A 155 -21.25 1.84 9.23
N GLY A 156 -21.97 2.46 10.17
CA GLY A 156 -21.97 3.90 10.37
C GLY A 156 -20.60 4.46 10.81
N GLU A 157 -19.88 3.74 11.68
CA GLU A 157 -18.54 4.15 12.13
C GLU A 157 -17.53 4.05 10.98
N VAL A 158 -17.61 2.99 10.18
CA VAL A 158 -16.77 2.81 8.99
C VAL A 158 -17.07 3.90 7.95
N ALA A 159 -18.35 4.21 7.71
CA ALA A 159 -18.76 5.26 6.78
C ALA A 159 -18.28 6.65 7.23
N ALA A 160 -18.44 6.98 8.52
CA ALA A 160 -17.93 8.23 9.08
C ALA A 160 -16.41 8.32 8.97
N TRP A 161 -15.69 7.22 9.22
CA TRP A 161 -14.23 7.15 9.05
C TRP A 161 -13.81 7.41 7.60
N GLN A 162 -14.54 6.86 6.63
CA GLN A 162 -14.25 6.98 5.20
C GLN A 162 -14.75 8.28 4.55
N ALA A 163 -15.47 9.13 5.29
CA ALA A 163 -16.01 10.39 4.77
C ALA A 163 -14.91 11.28 4.15
N LYS A 164 -15.25 12.00 3.07
CA LYS A 164 -14.30 12.93 2.46
C LYS A 164 -14.05 14.13 3.39
N PRO A 165 -12.82 14.68 3.43
CA PRO A 165 -12.57 15.92 4.16
C PRO A 165 -13.44 17.05 3.60
N ALA A 166 -13.76 18.02 4.46
CA ALA A 166 -14.31 19.29 4.01
C ALA A 166 -13.32 20.00 3.07
N LEU A 167 -13.83 20.78 2.13
CA LEU A 167 -13.00 21.63 1.29
C LEU A 167 -12.52 22.86 2.11
N PRO A 168 -11.27 23.31 1.91
CA PRO A 168 -10.80 24.59 2.39
C PRO A 168 -11.74 25.73 2.00
N THR A 169 -12.03 26.64 2.94
CA THR A 169 -12.80 27.85 2.67
C THR A 169 -11.99 28.89 1.89
N ASN A 170 -10.66 28.87 2.05
CA ASN A 170 -9.73 29.78 1.36
C ASN A 170 -8.68 29.00 0.58
N THR A 171 -8.51 29.36 -0.69
CA THR A 171 -7.54 28.76 -1.61
C THR A 171 -6.21 29.50 -1.53
N VAL A 172 -5.43 29.21 -0.50
CA VAL A 172 -4.09 29.79 -0.30
C VAL A 172 -3.02 28.79 -0.70
N ALA A 173 -1.89 29.27 -1.22
CA ALA A 173 -0.72 28.44 -1.48
C ALA A 173 -0.26 27.75 -0.18
N PRO A 174 0.20 26.48 -0.22
CA PRO A 174 0.67 25.76 0.96
C PRO A 174 1.81 26.47 1.71
N ASP A 175 1.55 26.88 2.95
CA ASP A 175 2.52 27.39 3.92
C ASP A 175 3.11 26.20 4.69
N TRP A 176 4.20 25.64 4.16
CA TRP A 176 4.80 24.41 4.68
C TRP A 176 5.20 24.47 6.16
N PRO A 177 5.86 25.54 6.67
CA PRO A 177 6.11 25.66 8.11
C PRO A 177 4.84 25.55 8.94
N LYS A 178 3.74 26.23 8.57
CA LYS A 178 2.48 26.16 9.32
C LYS A 178 1.82 24.79 9.20
N LEU A 179 1.81 24.20 8.01
CA LEU A 179 1.26 22.86 7.77
C LEU A 179 1.96 21.80 8.62
N LEU A 180 3.29 21.81 8.66
CA LEU A 180 4.09 20.87 9.44
C LEU A 180 3.94 21.13 10.95
N ALA A 181 3.89 22.39 11.38
CA ALA A 181 3.64 22.75 12.77
C ALA A 181 2.25 22.30 13.23
N ALA A 182 1.20 22.49 12.42
CA ALA A 182 -0.15 22.05 12.71
C ALA A 182 -0.25 20.52 12.79
N ALA A 183 0.42 19.80 11.89
CA ALA A 183 0.49 18.34 11.92
C ALA A 183 1.15 17.83 13.21
N HIS A 184 2.30 18.38 13.59
CA HIS A 184 3.00 18.02 14.81
C HIS A 184 2.24 18.42 16.08
N ALA A 185 1.58 19.59 16.08
CA ALA A 185 0.74 20.00 17.20
C ALA A 185 -0.44 19.04 17.42
N ARG A 186 -1.00 18.46 16.35
CA ARG A 186 -2.10 17.50 16.45
C ARG A 186 -1.67 16.10 16.88
N PHE A 187 -0.47 15.67 16.47
CA PHE A 187 0.15 14.39 16.85
C PHE A 187 1.62 14.60 17.23
N PRO A 188 1.91 15.03 18.48
CA PRO A 188 3.27 15.37 18.90
C PRO A 188 4.24 14.18 18.91
N ASP A 189 3.71 12.96 19.05
CA ASP A 189 4.44 11.70 19.02
C ASP A 189 4.61 11.14 17.60
N GLY A 190 4.00 11.76 16.60
CA GLY A 190 4.03 11.30 15.21
C GLY A 190 5.17 11.90 14.40
N GLU A 191 5.80 11.06 13.57
CA GLU A 191 6.77 11.50 12.56
C GLU A 191 6.06 11.79 11.24
N THR A 192 6.35 12.91 10.59
CA THR A 192 5.89 13.14 9.22
C THR A 192 6.61 12.18 8.26
N ARG A 193 5.85 11.38 7.52
CA ARG A 193 6.39 10.37 6.61
C ARG A 193 6.10 10.64 5.15
N MET A 194 4.95 11.21 4.82
CA MET A 194 4.59 11.48 3.44
C MET A 194 3.74 12.73 3.32
N ILE A 195 4.01 13.51 2.29
CA ILE A 195 3.23 14.68 1.91
C ILE A 195 2.62 14.38 0.55
N VAL A 196 1.33 14.66 0.40
CA VAL A 196 0.59 14.53 -0.86
C VAL A 196 0.06 15.91 -1.22
N TRP A 197 0.42 16.37 -2.41
CA TRP A 197 -0.04 17.65 -2.93
C TRP A 197 -1.50 17.57 -3.38
N PRO A 198 -2.25 18.68 -3.30
CA PRO A 198 -3.56 18.81 -3.91
C PRO A 198 -3.51 18.46 -5.41
N ARG A 199 -4.50 17.72 -5.93
CA ARG A 199 -4.56 17.42 -7.37
C ARG A 199 -5.17 18.57 -8.15
N ALA A 200 -6.04 19.33 -7.51
CA ALA A 200 -6.66 20.53 -8.06
C ALA A 200 -6.56 21.72 -7.07
N PRO A 201 -6.58 22.96 -7.58
CA PRO A 201 -6.71 24.14 -6.73
C PRO A 201 -7.95 24.02 -5.83
N GLY A 202 -7.79 24.31 -4.54
CA GLY A 202 -8.88 24.22 -3.55
C GLY A 202 -9.03 22.84 -2.91
N GLU A 203 -8.23 21.84 -3.28
CA GLU A 203 -8.16 20.58 -2.52
C GLU A 203 -7.20 20.68 -1.33
N PRO A 204 -7.41 19.90 -0.25
CA PRO A 204 -6.54 19.91 0.91
C PRO A 204 -5.18 19.26 0.63
N VAL A 205 -4.15 19.74 1.33
CA VAL A 205 -2.86 19.05 1.46
C VAL A 205 -3.05 17.86 2.39
N THR A 206 -2.55 16.68 2.01
CA THR A 206 -2.56 15.53 2.93
C THR A 206 -1.16 15.30 3.50
N ILE A 207 -1.06 15.25 4.82
CA ILE A 207 0.14 14.84 5.55
C ILE A 207 -0.13 13.49 6.19
N ARG A 208 0.69 12.50 5.86
CA ARG A 208 0.67 11.17 6.48
C ARG A 208 1.80 11.08 7.51
N MET A 209 1.43 10.65 8.70
CA MET A 209 2.31 10.52 9.85
C MET A 209 2.39 9.07 10.31
N ARG A 210 3.52 8.72 10.92
CA ARG A 210 3.72 7.45 11.63
C ARG A 210 3.83 7.73 13.12
N ARG A 211 2.87 7.24 13.89
CA ARG A 211 2.95 7.18 15.35
C ARG A 211 3.70 5.92 15.80
N PRO A 212 4.26 5.88 17.03
CA PRO A 212 5.12 4.78 17.47
C PRO A 212 4.44 3.40 17.50
N GLN A 213 3.12 3.35 17.63
CA GLN A 213 2.34 2.11 17.66
C GLN A 213 2.05 1.57 16.24
N GLU A 214 2.34 2.34 15.19
CA GLU A 214 2.00 2.00 13.83
C GLU A 214 3.12 1.21 13.14
N TRP A 215 2.77 0.05 12.59
CA TRP A 215 3.74 -0.86 11.97
C TRP A 215 4.09 -0.47 10.54
N HIS A 216 3.20 0.25 9.86
CA HIS A 216 3.42 0.65 8.48
C HIS A 216 4.58 1.67 8.42
N PRO A 217 5.62 1.49 7.57
CA PRO A 217 6.80 2.37 7.54
C PRO A 217 6.47 3.84 7.24
N ASN A 218 5.43 4.07 6.43
CA ASN A 218 4.92 5.42 6.14
C ASN A 218 3.82 5.88 7.11
N GLY A 219 3.53 5.11 8.16
CA GLY A 219 2.37 5.29 9.03
C GLY A 219 1.05 5.11 8.29
N ARG A 220 -0.07 5.36 8.94
CA ARG A 220 -1.46 5.32 8.46
C ARG A 220 -2.27 6.48 9.03
N THR A 221 -1.79 7.14 10.08
CA THR A 221 -2.35 8.40 10.59
C THR A 221 -2.26 9.48 9.51
N THR A 222 -3.37 10.18 9.24
CA THR A 222 -3.45 11.18 8.16
C THR A 222 -4.10 12.48 8.63
N LEU A 223 -3.59 13.61 8.15
CA LEU A 223 -4.20 14.93 8.29
C LEU A 223 -4.48 15.52 6.92
N ASN A 224 -5.65 16.10 6.77
CA ASN A 224 -6.05 16.88 5.61
C ASN A 224 -6.11 18.33 6.08
N LEU A 225 -5.29 19.18 5.48
CA LEU A 225 -5.08 20.56 5.91
C LEU A 225 -5.37 21.52 4.75
N ALA A 226 -5.93 22.68 5.08
CA ALA A 226 -5.94 23.81 4.15
C ALA A 226 -4.52 24.37 4.00
N GLY A 227 -4.26 25.12 2.91
CA GLY A 227 -2.93 25.66 2.62
C GLY A 227 -2.34 26.55 3.73
N ASP A 228 -3.16 27.13 4.59
CA ASP A 228 -2.75 27.97 5.72
C ASP A 228 -2.40 27.20 7.01
N GLY A 229 -2.59 25.88 7.03
CA GLY A 229 -2.38 25.03 8.21
C GLY A 229 -3.66 24.67 8.99
N THR A 230 -4.84 25.14 8.56
CA THR A 230 -6.11 24.77 9.20
C THR A 230 -6.38 23.27 9.03
N VAL A 231 -6.58 22.55 10.14
CA VAL A 231 -6.91 21.11 10.13
C VAL A 231 -8.36 20.93 9.72
N LEU A 232 -8.58 20.34 8.55
CA LEU A 232 -9.92 20.03 8.02
C LEU A 232 -10.39 18.64 8.47
N MET A 233 -9.46 17.70 8.57
CA MET A 233 -9.73 16.34 9.06
C MET A 233 -8.46 15.69 9.58
N ALA A 234 -8.54 15.02 10.72
CA ALA A 234 -7.45 14.22 11.28
C ALA A 234 -7.95 12.80 11.58
N ARG A 235 -7.25 11.80 11.05
CA ARG A 235 -7.52 10.37 11.25
C ARG A 235 -6.37 9.75 12.00
N ASP A 236 -6.63 9.35 13.24
CA ASP A 236 -5.67 8.65 14.10
C ASP A 236 -5.78 7.14 13.89
N ALA A 237 -4.82 6.51 13.20
CA ALA A 237 -4.95 5.11 12.78
C ALA A 237 -5.20 4.12 13.94
N PRO A 238 -4.53 4.24 15.11
CA PRO A 238 -4.87 3.46 16.31
C PRO A 238 -6.33 3.57 16.77
N ALA A 239 -7.00 4.70 16.51
CA ALA A 239 -8.39 4.93 16.88
C ALA A 239 -9.40 4.51 15.79
N ALA A 240 -8.94 4.01 14.65
CA ALA A 240 -9.80 3.58 13.56
C ALA A 240 -10.73 2.42 13.98
N PRO A 241 -11.95 2.30 13.42
CA PRO A 241 -12.79 1.12 13.59
C PRO A 241 -12.03 -0.15 13.20
N LEU A 242 -12.23 -1.26 13.91
CA LEU A 242 -11.47 -2.50 13.70
C LEU A 242 -11.53 -3.01 12.25
N ALA A 243 -12.65 -2.81 11.56
CA ALA A 243 -12.80 -3.20 10.16
C ALA A 243 -11.88 -2.43 9.18
N VAL A 244 -11.30 -1.30 9.60
CA VAL A 244 -10.44 -0.43 8.78
C VAL A 244 -9.14 -0.05 9.48
N ARG A 245 -8.83 -0.69 10.61
CA ARG A 245 -7.66 -0.41 11.45
C ARG A 245 -6.36 -0.94 10.87
#